data_AF-A0A482XAK4-F1
#
_entry.id   AF-A0A482XAK4-F1
#
_cell.length_a   1.000
_cell.length_b   1.000
_cell.length_c   1.000
_cell.angle_alpha   90.00
_cell.angle_beta   90.00
_cell.angle_gamma   90.00
#
_symmetry.space_group_name_H-M   'P 1'
#
loop_
_entity.id
_entity.type
_entity.pdbx_description
1 polymer ?
#
loop_
_entity_poly.entity_id
_entity_poly.type
_entity_poly.pdbx_seq_one_letter_code
_entity_poly.pdbx_strand_id
1 'polypeptide(L)' 'GTHEYDFEEIIRADIAVAQDPDHGSITFARQVMALLCLPSLRNDPMFPSDVKSRVEELLNECCGRSL' A
#
# COMPACT_ATOMS: atom_id res chain seq x y z
N GLY A 1 -7.16 -38.67 -21.80
CA GLY A 1 -8.24 -37.98 -22.52
C GLY A 1 -8.16 -36.54 -22.13
N THR A 2 -8.01 -35.65 -23.10
CA THR A 2 -8.05 -34.21 -22.87
C THR A 2 -9.44 -33.87 -22.35
N HIS A 3 -9.55 -33.48 -21.07
CA HIS A 3 -10.79 -32.96 -20.51
C HIS A 3 -10.97 -31.55 -21.06
N GLU A 4 -12.06 -31.35 -21.79
CA GLU A 4 -12.51 -30.05 -22.27
C GLU A 4 -13.25 -29.40 -21.09
N TYR A 5 -12.72 -28.28 -20.60
CA TYR A 5 -13.35 -27.52 -19.54
C TYR A 5 -14.19 -26.41 -20.18
N ASP A 6 -15.43 -26.22 -19.73
CA ASP A 6 -16.35 -25.17 -20.20
C ASP A 6 -15.98 -23.77 -19.65
N PHE A 7 -14.69 -23.46 -19.57
CA PHE A 7 -14.23 -22.13 -19.22
C PHE A 7 -13.05 -21.72 -20.09
N GLU A 8 -13.03 -20.44 -20.42
CA GLU A 8 -12.04 -19.88 -21.34
C GLU A 8 -10.70 -19.56 -20.64
N GLU A 9 -10.70 -19.39 -19.30
CA GLU A 9 -9.51 -18.96 -18.56
C GLU A 9 -9.40 -19.55 -17.13
N ILE A 10 -8.17 -19.73 -16.65
CA ILE A 10 -7.84 -20.13 -15.27
C ILE A 10 -7.20 -18.96 -14.53
N ILE A 11 -7.86 -18.47 -13.48
CA ILE A 11 -7.32 -17.43 -12.60
C ILE A 11 -6.51 -18.08 -11.47
N ARG A 12 -5.24 -17.71 -11.33
CA ARG A 12 -4.38 -18.15 -10.22
C ARG A 12 -4.60 -17.24 -9.01
N ALA A 13 -4.68 -17.82 -7.82
CA ALA A 13 -4.87 -17.09 -6.55
C ALA A 13 -3.67 -17.28 -5.62
N ASP A 14 -2.49 -16.87 -6.08
CA ASP A 14 -1.23 -16.93 -5.33
C ASP A 14 -0.72 -15.53 -4.94
N ILE A 15 0.33 -15.46 -4.12
CA ILE A 15 0.95 -14.18 -3.69
C ILE A 15 1.40 -13.33 -4.89
N ALA A 16 1.64 -13.95 -6.05
CA ALA A 16 2.02 -13.24 -7.26
C ALA A 16 0.89 -12.36 -7.82
N VAL A 17 -0.38 -12.62 -7.46
CA VAL A 17 -1.53 -11.78 -7.81
C VAL A 17 -1.48 -10.42 -7.10
N ALA A 18 -0.98 -10.34 -5.86
CA ALA A 18 -0.78 -9.05 -5.19
C ALA A 18 0.30 -8.18 -5.85
N GLN A 19 1.12 -8.77 -6.73
CA GLN A 19 2.11 -8.10 -7.56
C GLN A 19 1.64 -7.93 -9.02
N ASP A 20 0.38 -8.25 -9.30
CA ASP A 20 -0.20 -8.12 -10.62
C ASP A 20 -0.19 -6.63 -11.05
N PRO A 21 0.35 -6.29 -12.22
CA PRO A 21 0.41 -4.92 -12.72
C PRO A 21 -0.97 -4.26 -12.92
N ASP A 22 -2.06 -5.03 -13.00
CA ASP A 22 -3.44 -4.51 -13.02
C ASP A 22 -3.99 -4.23 -11.60
N HIS A 23 -3.27 -4.65 -10.55
CA HIS A 23 -3.62 -4.25 -9.19
C HIS A 23 -3.32 -2.75 -9.00
N GLY A 24 -4.40 -2.00 -8.76
CA GLY A 24 -4.39 -0.54 -8.65
C GLY A 24 -3.32 0.02 -7.70
N SER A 25 -2.91 1.26 -7.98
CA SER A 25 -1.76 1.89 -7.35
C SER A 25 -1.87 1.94 -5.81
N ILE A 26 -0.91 1.32 -5.10
CA ILE A 26 -0.77 1.38 -3.63
C ILE A 26 -0.23 2.74 -3.13
N THR A 27 -0.59 3.82 -3.80
CA THR A 27 -0.04 5.17 -3.65
C THR A 27 -0.17 5.68 -2.22
N PHE A 28 -1.33 5.50 -1.61
CA PHE A 28 -1.57 5.91 -0.22
C PHE A 28 -0.65 5.20 0.77
N ALA A 29 -0.54 3.88 0.68
CA ALA A 29 0.34 3.10 1.54
C ALA A 29 1.81 3.52 1.38
N ARG A 30 2.27 3.75 0.13
CA ARG A 30 3.62 4.24 -0.14
C ARG A 30 3.86 5.63 0.43
N GLN A 31 2.89 6.54 0.32
CA GLN A 31 2.99 7.90 0.86
C GLN A 31 3.05 7.90 2.39
N VAL A 32 2.22 7.08 3.06
CA VAL A 32 2.23 6.94 4.52
C VAL A 32 3.58 6.39 4.99
N MET A 33 4.07 5.33 4.34
CA MET A 33 5.38 4.75 4.66
C MET A 33 6.52 5.75 4.44
N ALA A 34 6.47 6.56 3.37
CA ALA A 34 7.48 7.58 3.10
C ALA A 34 7.56 8.64 4.21
N LEU A 35 6.42 9.11 4.73
CA LEU A 35 6.38 10.11 5.80
C LEU A 35 6.73 9.54 7.19
N LEU A 36 6.53 8.23 7.40
CA LEU A 36 7.00 7.53 8.59
C LEU A 36 8.53 7.37 8.57
N CYS A 37 9.10 6.97 7.43
CA CYS A 37 10.55 6.74 7.30
C CYS A 37 11.38 8.02 7.11
N LEU A 38 10.78 9.11 6.62
CA LEU A 38 11.48 10.37 6.38
C LEU A 38 10.69 11.57 6.96
N PRO A 39 10.82 11.83 8.27
CA PRO A 39 10.02 12.84 8.97
C PRO A 39 10.17 14.28 8.43
N SER A 40 11.28 14.60 7.77
CA SER A 40 11.51 15.91 7.15
C SER A 40 10.50 16.26 6.06
N LEU A 41 9.84 15.28 5.45
CA LEU A 41 8.83 15.47 4.41
C LEU A 41 7.42 15.74 4.96
N ARG A 42 7.19 15.67 6.27
CA ARG A 42 5.83 15.81 6.85
C ARG A 42 5.17 17.16 6.57
N ASN A 43 5.98 18.21 6.42
CA ASN A 43 5.50 19.56 6.12
C ASN A 43 5.41 19.85 4.61
N ASP A 44 5.82 18.91 3.76
CA ASP A 44 5.80 19.10 2.31
C ASP A 44 4.34 19.18 1.80
N PRO A 45 3.95 20.24 1.07
CA PRO A 45 2.59 20.43 0.58
C PRO A 45 2.15 19.39 -0.47
N MET A 46 3.09 18.62 -1.04
CA MET A 46 2.77 17.57 -2.02
C MET A 46 2.07 16.36 -1.39
N PHE A 47 2.20 16.16 -0.08
CA PHE A 47 1.52 15.07 0.59
C PHE A 47 0.09 15.47 0.98
N PRO A 48 -0.91 14.67 0.57
CA PRO A 48 -2.30 14.86 0.98
C PRO A 48 -2.47 14.90 2.50
N SER A 49 -3.47 15.64 2.98
CA SER A 49 -3.72 15.83 4.42
C SER A 49 -4.06 14.53 5.14
N ASP A 50 -4.79 13.64 4.50
CA ASP A 50 -5.16 12.31 5.00
C ASP A 50 -3.94 11.40 5.23
N VAL A 51 -2.94 11.46 4.34
CA VAL A 51 -1.65 10.75 4.54
C VAL A 51 -0.95 11.27 5.81
N LYS A 52 -0.91 12.59 5.99
CA LYS A 52 -0.27 13.22 7.16
C LYS A 52 -0.98 12.87 8.46
N SER A 53 -2.31 12.91 8.47
CA SER A 53 -3.13 12.50 9.61
C SER A 53 -2.86 11.04 9.98
N ARG A 54 -2.78 10.13 8.98
CA ARG A 54 -2.51 8.72 9.23
C ARG A 54 -1.14 8.47 9.86
N VAL A 55 -0.13 9.20 9.41
CA VAL A 55 1.23 9.14 9.97
C VAL A 55 1.23 9.57 11.43
N GLU A 56 0.52 10.65 11.75
CA GLU A 56 0.42 11.17 13.11
C GLU A 56 -0.30 10.19 14.06
N GLU A 57 -1.41 9.58 13.62
CA GLU A 57 -2.09 8.52 14.36
C GLU A 57 -1.13 7.36 14.69
N LEU A 58 -0.43 6.84 13.68
CA LEU A 58 0.48 5.69 13.83
C LEU A 58 1.64 5.97 14.80
N LEU A 59 2.18 7.18 14.77
CA LEU A 59 3.26 7.59 15.68
C LEU A 59 2.78 7.77 17.11
N ASN A 60 1.54 8.24 17.30
CA ASN A 60 0.95 8.43 18.61
C ASN A 60 0.54 7.09 19.26
N GLU A 61 0.21 6.08 18.45
CA GLU A 61 -0.01 4.69 18.91
C GLU A 61 1.30 3.99 19.32
N CYS A 62 2.44 4.41 18.77
CA CYS A 62 3.75 3.88 19.14
C CYS A 62 4.29 4.64 20.37
N CYS A 63 4.24 4.02 21.56
CA CYS A 63 4.66 4.62 22.85
C CYS A 63 6.05 5.30 22.90
N GLY A 64 6.92 5.05 21.92
CA GLY A 64 8.26 5.65 21.82
C GLY A 64 8.39 6.84 20.86
N ARG A 65 7.35 7.19 20.07
CA ARG A 65 7.42 8.19 18.99
C ARG A 65 8.76 8.14 18.22
N SER A 66 9.27 6.94 17.93
CA SER A 66 10.55 6.80 17.24
C SER A 66 10.44 7.46 15.87
N LEU A 67 11.14 8.58 15.74
CA LEU A 67 11.40 9.31 14.50
C LEU A 67 12.48 8.59 13.69
#